data_AF-A0A2L0CK73-F1
#
_entry.id   AF-A0A2L0CK73-F1
#
_cell.length_a   1.000
_cell.length_b   1.000
_cell.length_c   1.000
_cell.angle_alpha   90.00
_cell.angle_beta   90.00
_cell.angle_gamma   90.00
#
_symmetry.space_group_name_H-M   'P 1'
#
loop_
_entity.id
_entity.type
_entity.pdbx_description
1 polymer ?
#
loop_
_entity_poly.entity_id
_entity_poly.type
_entity_poly.pdbx_seq_one_letter_code
_entity_poly.pdbx_strand_id
1 'polypeptide(L)'
;TRRNLFSTLSELISLNIVPIINTNDAVSPPPQSDEPIGGKAGKKGISIKDNDSLAAMLAAEIQSDLLILMSDVDGIYNKPPWEEGARFLSTFTSDLRHTIEYGQKSKVG
;
A
#
# COMPACT_ATOMS: atom_id res chain seq x y z
N THR A 1 -5.72 19.71 -1.11
CA THR A 1 -6.08 18.27 -1.02
C THR A 1 -5.18 17.53 -0.04
N ARG A 2 -3.86 17.49 -0.25
CA ARG A 2 -2.88 16.92 0.71
C ARG A 2 -2.83 17.60 2.08
N ARG A 3 -2.70 18.93 2.10
CA ARG A 3 -2.68 19.73 3.34
C ARG A 3 -3.92 19.51 4.23
N ASN A 4 -5.10 19.42 3.63
CA ASN A 4 -6.34 19.23 4.39
C ASN A 4 -6.39 17.86 5.06
N LEU A 5 -5.95 16.80 4.35
CA LEU A 5 -5.85 15.46 4.93
C LEU A 5 -4.92 15.44 6.14
N PHE A 6 -3.72 16.01 6.00
CA PHE A 6 -2.74 16.11 7.08
C PHE A 6 -3.29 16.88 8.29
N SER A 7 -3.85 18.07 8.06
CA SER A 7 -4.42 18.90 9.12
C SER A 7 -5.56 18.19 9.86
N THR A 8 -6.50 17.58 9.13
CA THR A 8 -7.62 16.86 9.74
C THR A 8 -7.14 15.69 10.60
N LEU A 9 -6.21 14.88 10.10
CA LEU A 9 -5.71 13.73 10.87
C LEU A 9 -4.91 14.15 12.09
N SER A 10 -4.07 15.18 11.95
CA SER A 10 -3.29 15.73 13.07
C SER A 10 -4.21 16.26 14.18
N GLU A 11 -5.29 16.94 13.81
CA GLU A 11 -6.29 17.45 14.76
C GLU A 11 -7.06 16.31 15.46
N LEU A 12 -7.50 15.30 14.71
CA LEU A 12 -8.19 14.15 15.31
C LEU A 12 -7.28 13.42 16.31
N ILE A 13 -6.03 13.19 15.95
CA ILE A 13 -5.05 12.53 16.82
C ILE A 13 -4.75 13.41 18.05
N SER A 14 -4.61 14.74 17.90
CA SER A 14 -4.37 15.63 19.05
C SER A 14 -5.55 15.67 20.04
N LEU A 15 -6.76 15.36 19.56
CA LEU A 15 -7.97 15.19 20.37
C LEU A 15 -8.14 13.76 20.92
N ASN A 16 -7.13 12.89 20.82
CA ASN A 16 -7.18 11.46 21.19
C ASN A 16 -8.27 10.66 20.45
N ILE A 17 -8.64 11.07 19.24
CA ILE A 17 -9.55 10.32 18.37
C ILE A 17 -8.72 9.38 17.48
N VAL A 18 -9.17 8.13 17.36
CA VAL A 18 -8.58 7.13 16.45
C VAL A 18 -9.25 7.26 15.07
N PRO A 19 -8.58 7.76 14.03
CA PRO A 19 -9.17 7.89 12.71
C PRO A 19 -9.31 6.52 12.02
N ILE A 20 -10.49 6.23 11.46
CA ILE A 20 -10.73 5.03 10.65
C ILE A 20 -10.86 5.49 9.19
N ILE A 21 -9.94 5.04 8.35
CA ILE A 21 -9.81 5.47 6.95
C ILE A 21 -10.06 4.27 6.03
N ASN A 22 -10.77 4.50 4.92
CA ASN A 22 -11.00 3.51 3.87
C ASN A 22 -11.01 4.20 2.50
N THR A 23 -10.86 3.43 1.42
CA THR A 23 -11.14 3.93 0.08
C THR A 23 -12.61 4.34 -0.04
N ASN A 24 -12.85 5.43 -0.78
CA ASN A 24 -14.20 5.81 -1.15
C ASN A 24 -14.58 5.09 -2.45
N ASP A 25 -14.97 3.82 -2.31
CA ASP A 25 -15.27 2.92 -3.43
C ASP A 25 -16.50 3.35 -4.24
N ALA A 26 -17.33 4.25 -3.70
CA ALA A 26 -18.52 4.77 -4.37
C ALA A 26 -18.22 5.79 -5.47
N VAL A 27 -17.04 6.42 -5.47
CA VAL A 27 -16.67 7.52 -6.40
C VAL A 27 -15.37 7.28 -7.15
N SER A 28 -14.63 6.22 -6.83
CA SER A 28 -13.43 5.86 -7.58
C SER A 28 -13.86 5.27 -8.92
N PRO A 29 -13.59 5.94 -10.06
CA PRO A 29 -13.96 5.39 -11.35
C PRO A 29 -13.25 4.03 -11.51
N PRO A 30 -13.93 2.99 -12.04
CA PRO A 30 -13.29 1.72 -12.30
C PRO A 30 -12.02 1.97 -13.13
N PRO A 31 -10.92 1.23 -12.89
CA PRO A 31 -9.69 1.43 -13.62
C PRO A 31 -9.99 1.32 -15.11
N GLN A 32 -9.88 2.45 -15.82
CA GLN A 32 -10.03 2.47 -17.27
C GLN A 32 -8.93 1.60 -17.84
N SER A 33 -9.31 0.46 -18.41
CA SER A 33 -8.43 -0.52 -19.02
C SER A 33 -7.83 -0.06 -20.36
N ASP A 34 -8.19 1.13 -20.87
CA ASP A 34 -8.01 1.43 -22.30
C ASP A 34 -7.50 2.84 -22.60
N GLU A 35 -6.55 3.39 -21.82
CA GLU A 35 -5.83 4.60 -22.24
C GLU A 35 -4.46 4.23 -22.85
N PRO A 36 -4.26 4.38 -24.17
CA PRO A 36 -2.95 4.22 -24.78
C PRO A 36 -2.00 5.30 -24.26
N ILE A 37 -0.74 4.92 -24.09
CA ILE A 37 0.38 5.76 -23.63
C ILE A 37 0.48 6.98 -24.56
N GLY A 38 -0.18 8.10 -24.22
CA GLY A 38 -0.17 9.30 -25.07
C GLY A 38 -1.03 10.50 -24.64
N GLY A 39 -1.79 10.42 -23.55
CA GLY A 39 -2.68 11.50 -23.09
C GLY A 39 -2.05 12.46 -22.06
N LYS A 40 -2.33 13.76 -22.21
CA LYS A 40 -1.78 14.92 -21.47
C LYS A 40 -1.75 14.79 -19.94
N ALA A 41 -0.72 15.39 -19.34
CA ALA A 41 -0.50 15.56 -17.90
C ALA A 41 -1.58 16.45 -17.23
N GLY A 42 -2.78 15.90 -17.05
CA GLY A 42 -3.80 16.44 -16.15
C GLY A 42 -3.71 15.72 -14.82
N LYS A 43 -3.40 16.46 -13.73
CA LYS A 43 -3.37 16.03 -12.31
C LYS A 43 -3.69 14.54 -12.11
N LYS A 44 -2.67 13.70 -12.05
CA LYS A 44 -2.81 12.33 -11.52
C LYS A 44 -3.29 12.46 -10.07
N GLY A 45 -4.61 12.41 -9.88
CA GLY A 45 -5.18 12.01 -8.63
C GLY A 45 -4.56 10.67 -8.24
N ILE A 46 -4.34 10.48 -6.95
CA ILE A 46 -3.73 9.26 -6.45
C ILE A 46 -4.65 8.10 -6.87
N SER A 47 -4.19 7.24 -7.78
CA SER A 47 -4.92 6.04 -8.16
C SER A 47 -4.68 4.99 -7.08
N ILE A 48 -5.46 5.10 -6.01
CA ILE A 48 -5.47 4.16 -4.89
C ILE A 48 -6.33 2.99 -5.33
N LYS A 49 -5.70 1.89 -5.76
CA LYS A 49 -6.40 0.69 -6.22
C LYS A 49 -6.75 -0.29 -5.10
N ASP A 50 -6.05 -0.21 -3.97
CA ASP A 50 -6.24 -1.04 -2.78
C ASP A 50 -5.90 -0.28 -1.49
N ASN A 51 -6.32 -0.83 -0.35
CA ASN A 51 -6.07 -0.23 0.97
C ASN A 51 -4.60 -0.28 1.39
N ASP A 52 -3.78 -1.18 0.82
CA ASP A 52 -2.34 -1.24 1.10
C ASP A 52 -1.63 0.00 0.54
N SER A 53 -1.95 0.35 -0.71
CA SER A 53 -1.45 1.57 -1.35
C SER A 53 -1.98 2.82 -0.63
N LEU A 54 -3.25 2.82 -0.21
CA LEU A 54 -3.83 3.91 0.59
C LEU A 54 -3.03 4.12 1.88
N ALA A 55 -2.81 3.04 2.63
CA ALA A 55 -2.13 3.06 3.91
C ALA A 55 -0.67 3.49 3.77
N ALA A 56 0.06 2.96 2.77
CA ALA A 56 1.44 3.34 2.47
C ALA A 56 1.58 4.83 2.12
N MET A 57 0.66 5.35 1.31
CA MET A 57 0.67 6.76 0.94
C MET A 57 0.26 7.66 2.10
N LEU A 58 -0.71 7.24 2.91
CA LEU A 58 -1.14 7.97 4.09
C LEU A 58 -0.02 8.07 5.13
N ALA A 59 0.64 6.94 5.43
CA ALA A 59 1.79 6.83 6.30
C ALA A 59 2.91 7.81 5.88
N ALA A 60 3.23 7.84 4.58
CA ALA A 60 4.22 8.78 4.04
C ALA A 60 3.77 10.24 4.16
N GLU A 61 2.48 10.53 3.97
CA GLU A 61 1.94 11.90 4.04
C GLU A 61 1.92 12.46 5.46
N ILE A 62 1.56 11.64 6.46
CA ILE A 62 1.53 12.04 7.88
C ILE A 62 2.87 11.84 8.58
N GLN A 63 3.89 11.36 7.87
CA GLN A 63 5.23 11.08 8.40
C GLN A 63 5.18 10.10 9.58
N SER A 64 4.40 9.02 9.45
CA SER A 64 4.32 7.98 10.50
C SER A 64 5.66 7.28 10.69
N ASP A 65 5.99 6.93 11.93
CA ASP A 65 7.19 6.13 12.24
C ASP A 65 7.08 4.67 11.77
N LEU A 66 5.85 4.13 11.72
CA LEU A 66 5.60 2.73 11.40
C LEU A 66 4.26 2.54 10.69
N LEU A 67 4.27 1.74 9.62
CA LEU A 67 3.09 1.17 9.00
C LEU A 67 3.06 -0.33 9.26
N ILE A 68 1.99 -0.80 9.90
CA ILE A 68 1.75 -2.22 10.14
C ILE A 68 0.67 -2.68 9.17
N LEU A 69 1.01 -3.63 8.30
CA LEU A 69 0.05 -4.32 7.44
C LEU A 69 -0.31 -5.66 8.08
N MET A 70 -1.60 -5.88 8.34
CA MET A 70 -2.11 -7.15 8.85
C MET A 70 -2.60 -8.01 7.69
N SER A 71 -2.17 -9.27 7.66
CA SER A 71 -2.53 -10.23 6.63
C SER A 71 -2.85 -11.58 7.28
N ASP A 72 -3.53 -12.43 6.52
CA ASP A 72 -3.84 -13.83 6.84
C ASP A 72 -2.66 -14.79 6.54
N VAL A 73 -1.57 -14.28 5.98
CA VAL A 73 -0.30 -15.01 5.88
C VAL A 73 0.70 -14.54 6.93
N ASP A 74 1.59 -15.44 7.34
CA ASP A 74 2.60 -15.16 8.38
C ASP A 74 3.59 -14.05 7.99
N GLY A 75 3.74 -13.78 6.70
CA GLY A 75 4.59 -12.73 6.16
C GLY A 75 5.19 -13.09 4.80
N ILE A 76 6.31 -12.46 4.46
CA ILE A 76 6.95 -12.57 3.15
C ILE A 76 8.03 -13.64 3.17
N TYR A 77 8.09 -14.45 2.11
CA TYR A 77 9.12 -15.46 1.88
C TYR A 77 9.96 -15.10 0.65
N ASN A 78 11.18 -15.62 0.56
CA ASN A 78 12.07 -15.37 -0.59
C ASN A 78 11.64 -16.07 -1.89
N LYS A 79 10.75 -17.05 -1.79
CA LYS A 79 10.10 -17.80 -2.88
C LYS A 79 8.77 -18.35 -2.34
N PRO A 80 7.92 -19.00 -3.16
CA PRO A 80 6.68 -19.58 -2.65
C PRO A 80 6.89 -20.53 -1.46
N PRO A 81 6.12 -20.40 -0.36
CA PRO A 81 6.39 -21.09 0.90
C PRO A 81 6.25 -22.62 0.83
N TRP A 82 5.61 -23.15 -0.21
CA TRP A 82 5.47 -24.59 -0.45
C TRP A 82 6.65 -25.20 -1.22
N GLU A 83 7.59 -24.40 -1.71
CA GLU A 83 8.75 -24.89 -2.45
C GLU A 83 9.92 -25.24 -1.52
N GLU A 84 10.73 -26.21 -1.95
CA GLU A 84 11.91 -26.61 -1.20
C GLU A 84 12.92 -25.44 -1.09
N GLY A 85 13.42 -25.24 0.13
CA GLY A 85 14.34 -24.15 0.44
C GLY A 85 13.68 -22.76 0.52
N ALA A 86 12.35 -22.66 0.61
CA ALA A 86 11.69 -21.43 1.00
C ALA A 86 12.09 -20.98 2.41
N ARG A 87 12.30 -19.68 2.58
CA ARG A 87 12.74 -19.08 3.85
C ARG A 87 11.94 -17.82 4.13
N PHE A 88 11.48 -17.70 5.37
CA PHE A 88 10.80 -16.52 5.88
C PHE A 88 11.76 -15.32 5.92
N LEU A 89 11.30 -14.17 5.44
CA LEU A 89 12.06 -12.92 5.45
C LEU A 89 11.69 -12.10 6.70
N SER A 90 12.46 -12.26 7.76
CA SER A 90 12.29 -11.49 9.00
C SER A 90 12.63 -10.01 8.87
N THR A 91 13.46 -9.65 7.90
CA THR A 91 13.81 -8.26 7.59
C THR A 91 14.15 -8.14 6.10
N PHE A 92 13.68 -7.07 5.48
CA PHE A 92 14.01 -6.72 4.11
C PHE A 92 14.54 -5.29 4.02
N THR A 93 15.60 -5.10 3.25
CA THR A 93 16.14 -3.80 2.87
C THR A 93 16.28 -3.73 1.35
N SER A 94 16.38 -2.52 0.80
CA SER A 94 16.48 -2.35 -0.65
C SER A 94 17.72 -3.00 -1.28
N ASP A 95 18.77 -3.28 -0.50
CA ASP A 95 19.97 -3.97 -0.96
C ASP A 95 19.73 -5.47 -1.20
N LEU A 96 18.64 -6.03 -0.66
CA LEU A 96 18.27 -7.44 -0.85
C LEU A 96 17.38 -7.66 -2.07
N ARG A 97 17.03 -6.61 -2.83
CA ARG A 97 16.10 -6.68 -3.98
C ARG A 97 16.48 -7.77 -4.99
N HIS A 98 17.77 -7.99 -5.22
CA HIS A 98 18.28 -8.97 -6.19
C HIS A 98 18.10 -10.43 -5.74
N THR A 99 17.75 -10.65 -4.47
CA THR A 99 17.58 -11.98 -3.87
C THR A 99 16.12 -12.44 -3.82
N ILE A 100 15.20 -11.58 -4.26
CA ILE A 100 13.76 -11.84 -4.23
C ILE A 100 13.28 -12.12 -5.65
N GLU A 101 12.54 -13.21 -5.80
CA GLU A 101 11.80 -13.52 -7.01
C GLU A 101 10.31 -13.22 -6.78
N TYR A 102 9.74 -12.36 -7.62
CA TYR A 102 8.31 -12.06 -7.59
C TYR A 102 7.55 -13.15 -8.34
N GLY A 103 6.92 -14.05 -7.59
CA GLY A 103 6.05 -15.10 -8.14
C GLY A 103 4.67 -14.60 -8.56
N GLN A 104 3.82 -15.52 -9.01
CA GLN A 104 2.39 -15.24 -9.19
C GLN A 104 1.65 -15.19 -7.86
N LYS A 105 0.48 -14.55 -7.86
CA LYS A 105 -0.40 -14.45 -6.69
C LYS A 105 -0.62 -15.82 -6.05
N SER A 106 -0.43 -15.92 -4.74
CA SER A 106 -0.58 -17.18 -4.02
C SER A 106 -2.06 -17.55 -3.92
N LYS A 107 -2.34 -18.85 -3.74
CA LYS A 107 -3.69 -19.32 -3.39
C LYS A 107 -4.18 -18.78 -2.03
N VAL A 108 -3.25 -18.33 -1.19
CA VAL A 108 -3.52 -17.79 0.14
C VAL A 108 -3.34 -16.28 0.25
N GLY A 109 -3.08 -15.57 -0.87
CA GLY A 109 -2.78 -14.13 -0.86
C GLY A 109 -2.15 -13.62 -2.14
#